data_AF-A0A0F9BVH2-F1
#
_entry.id   AF-A0A0F9BVH2-F1
#
_cell.length_a   1.000
_cell.length_b   1.000
_cell.length_c   1.000
_cell.angle_alpha   90.00
_cell.angle_beta   90.00
_cell.angle_gamma   90.00
#
_symmetry.space_group_name_H-M   'P 1'
#
loop_
_entity.id
_entity.type
_entity.pdbx_description
1 polymer ?
#
loop_
_entity_poly.entity_id
_entity_poly.type
_entity_poly.pdbx_seq_one_letter_code
_entity_poly.pdbx_strand_id
1 'polypeptide(L)' 'MTKKDYIKLAKLIKEYNIGIDHSGFVSHLSQILKEDNPQFDRQRFIAACR' A
#
# COMPACT_ATOMS: atom_id res chain seq x y z
N MET A 1 -11.90 5.94 3.28
CA MET A 1 -11.51 4.66 3.90
C MET A 1 -12.73 3.98 4.50
N THR A 2 -13.07 2.85 3.92
CA THR A 2 -14.21 2.00 4.25
C THR A 2 -13.71 0.68 4.85
N LYS A 3 -14.62 -0.10 5.47
CA LYS A 3 -14.30 -1.44 5.99
C LYS A 3 -13.65 -2.35 4.93
N LYS A 4 -13.99 -2.18 3.65
CA LYS A 4 -13.39 -2.94 2.54
C LYS A 4 -11.91 -2.60 2.34
N ASP A 5 -11.53 -1.35 2.53
CA ASP A 5 -10.15 -0.88 2.34
C ASP A 5 -9.24 -1.43 3.45
N TYR A 6 -9.73 -1.46 4.69
CA TYR A 6 -9.03 -2.12 5.80
C TYR A 6 -8.84 -3.63 5.57
N ILE A 7 -9.81 -4.32 4.97
CA ILE A 7 -9.70 -5.75 4.62
C ILE A 7 -8.65 -5.94 3.50
N LYS A 8 -8.61 -5.05 2.50
CA LYS A 8 -7.58 -5.09 1.44
C LYS A 8 -6.18 -4.90 2.03
N LEU A 9 -6.00 -3.91 2.91
CA LEU A 9 -4.73 -3.66 3.59
C LEU A 9 -4.28 -4.86 4.44
N ALA A 10 -5.19 -5.45 5.22
CA ALA A 10 -4.87 -6.60 6.06
C ALA A 10 -4.47 -7.84 5.24
N LYS A 11 -5.14 -8.08 4.09
CA LYS A 11 -4.73 -9.14 3.14
C LYS A 11 -3.34 -8.87 2.59
N LEU A 12 -3.08 -7.63 2.17
CA LEU A 12 -1.79 -7.24 1.61
C LEU A 12 -0.67 -7.43 2.64
N ILE A 13 -0.86 -7.01 3.89
CA ILE A 13 0.12 -7.23 4.97
C ILE A 13 0.34 -8.74 5.22
N LYS A 14 -0.73 -9.56 5.20
CA LYS A 14 -0.63 -11.01 5.43
C LYS A 14 0.11 -11.75 4.31
N GLU A 15 -0.12 -11.36 3.06
CA GLU A 15 0.52 -11.95 1.87
C GLU A 15 2.00 -11.58 1.78
N TYR A 16 2.36 -10.34 2.14
CA TYR A 16 3.75 -9.87 2.09
C TYR A 16 4.62 -10.35 3.27
N ASN A 17 4.02 -10.81 4.38
CA ASN A 17 4.75 -11.41 5.51
C ASN A 17 5.41 -12.77 5.17
N ILE A 18 5.18 -13.30 3.96
CA ILE A 18 5.65 -14.63 3.50
C ILE A 18 6.98 -14.52 2.69
N GLY A 19 7.68 -13.38 2.75
CA GLY A 19 9.06 -13.28 2.26
C GLY A 19 9.23 -12.60 0.91
N ILE A 20 8.51 -11.50 0.68
CA ILE A 20 8.70 -10.65 -0.50
C ILE A 20 9.25 -9.28 -0.09
N ASP A 21 10.18 -8.81 -0.93
CA ASP A 21 10.83 -7.51 -0.98
C ASP A 21 9.93 -6.34 -0.51
N HIS A 22 10.40 -5.61 0.50
CA HIS A 22 9.74 -4.42 1.07
C HIS A 22 9.36 -3.38 0.01
N SER A 23 10.12 -3.29 -1.09
CA SER A 23 9.84 -2.38 -2.19
C SER A 23 8.52 -2.71 -2.92
N GLY A 24 8.20 -4.00 -3.05
CA GLY A 24 6.96 -4.47 -3.66
C GLY A 24 5.73 -4.13 -2.80
N PHE A 25 5.85 -4.23 -1.48
CA PHE A 25 4.79 -3.90 -0.53
C PHE A 25 4.44 -2.41 -0.60
N VAL A 26 5.44 -1.54 -0.52
CA VAL A 26 5.25 -0.08 -0.55
C VAL A 26 4.64 0.35 -1.89
N SER A 27 5.06 -0.25 -3.00
CA SER A 27 4.49 0.02 -4.33
C SER A 27 3.00 -0.33 -4.39
N HIS A 28 2.62 -1.51 -3.91
CA HIS A 28 1.22 -1.97 -3.91
C HIS A 28 0.34 -1.15 -2.94
N LEU A 29 0.86 -0.82 -1.76
CA LEU A 29 0.17 0.03 -0.79
C LEU A 29 -0.10 1.44 -1.35
N SER A 30 0.91 2.03 -2.01
CA SER A 30 0.77 3.34 -2.64
C SER A 30 -0.28 3.34 -3.77
N GLN A 31 -0.56 2.18 -4.38
CA GLN A 31 -1.63 2.00 -5.36
C GLN A 31 -3.01 2.14 -4.77
N ILE A 32 -3.26 1.38 -3.71
CA ILE A 32 -4.56 1.39 -3.02
C ILE A 32 -4.85 2.82 -2.53
N LEU A 33 -3.87 3.48 -1.95
CA LEU A 33 -4.00 4.85 -1.47
C LEU A 33 -4.29 5.87 -2.59
N LYS A 34 -3.77 5.63 -3.81
CA LYS A 34 -4.04 6.46 -4.99
C LYS A 34 -5.43 6.21 -5.58
N GLU A 35 -5.89 4.96 -5.55
CA GLU A 35 -7.25 4.59 -5.97
C GLU A 35 -8.30 5.21 -5.04
N ASP A 36 -8.06 5.22 -3.72
CA ASP A 36 -8.95 5.84 -2.73
C ASP A 36 -8.85 7.37 -2.70
N ASN A 37 -7.68 7.93 -3.00
CA ASN A 37 -7.44 9.36 -3.06
C ASN A 37 -6.65 9.73 -4.33
N PRO A 38 -7.32 10.23 -5.38
CA PRO A 38 -6.66 10.62 -6.62
C PRO A 38 -5.57 11.69 -6.45
N GLN A 39 -5.62 12.49 -5.38
CA GLN A 39 -4.60 13.48 -5.05
C GLN A 39 -3.41 12.92 -4.25
N PHE A 40 -3.45 11.64 -3.88
CA PHE A 40 -2.37 11.00 -3.14
C PHE A 40 -1.05 11.05 -3.91
N ASP A 41 -0.01 11.53 -3.26
CA ASP A 41 1.33 11.63 -3.85
C ASP A 41 2.09 10.33 -3.61
N ARG A 42 2.00 9.43 -4.59
CA ARG A 42 2.71 8.15 -4.57
C ARG A 42 4.22 8.32 -4.46
N GLN A 43 4.81 9.29 -5.17
CA GLN A 43 6.27 9.44 -5.21
C GLN A 43 6.80 9.88 -3.85
N ARG A 44 6.13 10.87 -3.23
CA ARG A 44 6.49 11.33 -1.89
C ARG A 44 6.32 10.23 -0.84
N PHE A 45 5.26 9.42 -0.95
CA PHE A 45 5.04 8.28 -0.06
C PHE A 45 6.12 7.21 -0.20
N ILE A 46 6.44 6.78 -1.43
CA ILE A 46 7.48 5.78 -1.69
C ILE A 46 8.85 6.28 -1.20
N ALA A 47 9.16 7.56 -1.42
CA ALA A 47 10.39 8.18 -0.95
C ALA A 47 10.50 8.20 0.58
N ALA A 48 9.39 8.39 1.30
CA ALA A 48 9.36 8.37 2.77
C ALA A 48 9.45 6.96 3.39
N CYS A 49 9.24 5.91 2.60
CA CYS A 49 9.37 4.52 3.03
C CYS A 49 10.74 3.89 2.73
N ARG A 50 11.65 4.63 2.08
CA ARG A 50 13.06 4.28 1.94
C ARG A 50 13.86 4.79 3.13
#